data_AF-A0A8T3ND76-F1
#
_entry.id   AF-A0A8T3ND76-F1
#
_cell.length_a   1.000
_cell.length_b   1.000
_cell.length_c   1.000
_cell.angle_alpha   90.00
_cell.angle_beta   90.00
_cell.angle_gamma   90.00
#
_symmetry.space_group_name_H-M   'P 1'
#
loop_
_entity.id
_entity.type
_entity.pdbx_description
1 polymer ?
#
loop_
_entity_poly.entity_id
_entity_poly.type
_entity_poly.pdbx_seq_one_letter_code
_entity_poly.pdbx_strand_id
1 'polypeptide(L)'
;MRADRLLFFGAALGYLAAPGHPSAWLAGLPLGSIGIAAGIALVGWAIALPGAPPRARLVGALLVGGVVVKLLLAWSAPAYGLLAEYRSGGSEARLERSTEWRGTGANATRVDPALDFRGDEFPLHFFNDARRFNYFSASQPRRDLLPFAARWTGQVWAPNGGRYRFALEANGQATLTVPGLVGPRGEPPAVTSGQRVQEVLAHVELPAGLHPIEVRYARPEEGMPWLVVRGAEGDGALLPLTPPVLVREGTSVSALARDRFLGAGAMALDLTILGLLLLALIGQARQASSRVAAAGSGERLERTLLGLFAVAALGVELVNHGHLVGRATILSGGNDWLAYEGFARDVLLDGPLLSEGRALGQ
;
A
#
# COMPACT_ATOMS: atom_id res chain seq x y z
N MET A 1 -2.58 -10.81 -33.24
CA MET A 1 -3.54 -11.00 -32.12
C MET A 1 -4.83 -10.27 -32.47
N ARG A 2 -6.03 -10.87 -32.32
CA ARG A 2 -7.30 -10.21 -32.71
C ARG A 2 -7.60 -9.04 -31.76
N ALA A 3 -8.06 -7.91 -32.31
CA ALA A 3 -8.35 -6.67 -31.55
C ALA A 3 -9.26 -6.91 -30.32
N ASP A 4 -10.27 -7.77 -30.45
CA ASP A 4 -11.20 -8.09 -29.35
C ASP A 4 -10.50 -8.72 -28.14
N ARG A 5 -9.44 -9.50 -28.36
CA ARG A 5 -8.66 -10.12 -27.29
C ARG A 5 -7.85 -9.07 -26.54
N LEU A 6 -7.18 -8.18 -27.28
CA LEU A 6 -6.42 -7.07 -26.69
C LEU A 6 -7.33 -6.15 -25.90
N LEU A 7 -8.52 -5.82 -26.42
CA LEU A 7 -9.50 -5.01 -25.71
C LEU A 7 -9.92 -5.65 -24.38
N PHE A 8 -10.28 -6.94 -24.39
CA PHE A 8 -10.71 -7.63 -23.18
C PHE A 8 -9.59 -7.70 -22.12
N PHE A 9 -8.42 -8.20 -22.47
CA PHE A 9 -7.32 -8.36 -21.51
C PHE A 9 -6.75 -7.01 -21.07
N GLY A 10 -6.66 -6.04 -21.98
CA GLY A 10 -6.25 -4.68 -21.66
C GLY A 10 -7.22 -4.00 -20.70
N ALA A 11 -8.53 -4.14 -20.91
CA ALA A 11 -9.54 -3.59 -19.99
C ALA A 11 -9.53 -4.30 -18.63
N ALA A 12 -9.32 -5.62 -18.59
CA ALA A 12 -9.23 -6.37 -17.35
C ALA A 12 -7.98 -5.99 -16.53
N LEU A 13 -6.81 -5.88 -17.18
CA LEU A 13 -5.60 -5.38 -16.54
C LEU A 13 -5.75 -3.91 -16.11
N GLY A 14 -6.40 -3.09 -16.94
CA GLY A 14 -6.73 -1.71 -16.61
C GLY A 14 -7.61 -1.62 -15.36
N TYR A 15 -8.62 -2.51 -15.22
CA TYR A 15 -9.45 -2.59 -14.02
C TYR A 15 -8.64 -2.98 -12.77
N LEU A 16 -7.75 -3.97 -12.89
CA LEU A 16 -6.90 -4.38 -11.76
C LEU A 16 -5.94 -3.26 -11.35
N ALA A 17 -5.37 -2.54 -12.32
CA ALA A 17 -4.37 -1.50 -12.06
C ALA A 17 -4.98 -0.16 -11.61
N ALA A 18 -6.19 0.18 -12.07
CA ALA A 18 -6.84 1.45 -11.76
C ALA A 18 -7.04 1.62 -10.25
N PRO A 19 -6.74 2.80 -9.68
CA PRO A 19 -7.05 3.13 -8.29
C PRO A 19 -8.52 2.87 -7.98
N GLY A 20 -8.77 2.18 -6.87
CA GLY A 20 -10.09 1.86 -6.36
C GLY A 20 -10.34 2.46 -4.98
N HIS A 21 -11.55 2.24 -4.49
CA HIS A 21 -11.89 2.59 -3.12
C HIS A 21 -10.96 1.84 -2.13
N PRO A 22 -10.45 2.47 -1.06
CA PRO A 22 -9.51 1.82 -0.14
C PRO A 22 -10.07 0.58 0.57
N SER A 23 -11.39 0.48 0.71
CA SER A 23 -12.07 -0.70 1.27
C SER A 23 -12.41 -1.78 0.23
N ALA A 24 -12.13 -1.55 -1.05
CA ALA A 24 -12.40 -2.50 -2.12
C ALA A 24 -11.42 -3.69 -2.06
N TRP A 25 -11.82 -4.86 -2.57
CA TRP A 25 -10.93 -6.02 -2.63
C TRP A 25 -9.82 -5.85 -3.67
N LEU A 26 -10.11 -5.07 -4.72
CA LEU A 26 -9.21 -4.74 -5.80
C LEU A 26 -8.92 -3.24 -5.76
N ALA A 27 -8.23 -2.75 -4.72
CA ALA A 27 -7.97 -1.32 -4.51
C ALA A 27 -7.08 -0.64 -5.59
N GLY A 28 -6.52 -1.39 -6.55
CA GLY A 28 -5.65 -0.85 -7.60
C GLY A 28 -4.18 -1.16 -7.35
N LEU A 29 -3.28 -0.33 -7.88
CA LEU A 29 -1.85 -0.41 -7.59
C LEU A 29 -1.51 0.31 -6.26
N PRO A 30 -0.67 -0.30 -5.39
CA PRO A 30 -0.10 -1.64 -5.51
C PRO A 30 -1.18 -2.73 -5.34
N LEU A 31 -1.07 -3.81 -6.12
CA LEU A 31 -2.05 -4.90 -6.09
C LEU A 31 -1.99 -5.62 -4.72
N GLY A 32 -3.13 -5.70 -4.03
CA GLY A 32 -3.30 -6.61 -2.89
C GLY A 32 -3.32 -8.08 -3.32
N SER A 33 -3.34 -9.01 -2.37
CA SER A 33 -3.25 -10.46 -2.63
C SER A 33 -4.31 -10.97 -3.62
N ILE A 34 -5.57 -10.48 -3.51
CA ILE A 34 -6.65 -10.84 -4.43
C ILE A 34 -6.37 -10.29 -5.84
N GLY A 35 -5.90 -9.05 -5.94
CA GLY A 35 -5.54 -8.43 -7.21
C GLY A 35 -4.38 -9.14 -7.92
N ILE A 36 -3.36 -9.55 -7.16
CA ILE A 36 -2.25 -10.35 -7.68
C ILE A 36 -2.75 -11.70 -8.18
N ALA A 37 -3.55 -12.42 -7.38
CA ALA A 37 -4.11 -13.71 -7.78
C ALA A 37 -4.97 -13.59 -9.05
N ALA A 38 -5.83 -12.58 -9.13
CA ALA A 38 -6.63 -12.29 -10.32
C ALA A 38 -5.74 -11.96 -11.54
N GLY A 39 -4.67 -11.19 -11.34
CA GLY A 39 -3.69 -10.86 -12.38
C GLY A 39 -2.96 -12.09 -12.93
N ILE A 40 -2.45 -12.96 -12.03
CA ILE A 40 -1.80 -14.22 -12.41
C ILE A 40 -2.77 -15.12 -13.16
N ALA A 41 -4.00 -15.28 -12.65
CA ALA A 41 -5.05 -16.06 -13.32
C ALA A 41 -5.38 -15.51 -14.70
N LEU A 42 -5.46 -14.18 -14.85
CA LEU A 42 -5.73 -13.51 -16.12
C LEU A 42 -4.59 -13.71 -17.13
N VAL A 43 -3.33 -13.61 -16.70
CA VAL A 43 -2.15 -13.85 -17.55
C VAL A 43 -2.06 -15.32 -17.95
N GLY A 44 -2.21 -16.24 -16.99
CA GLY A 44 -2.25 -17.67 -17.25
C GLY A 44 -3.34 -18.05 -18.25
N TRP A 45 -4.53 -17.48 -18.07
CA TRP A 45 -5.64 -17.61 -19.01
C TRP A 45 -5.29 -17.06 -20.41
N ALA A 46 -4.70 -15.86 -20.47
CA ALA A 46 -4.27 -15.25 -21.71
C ALA A 46 -3.21 -16.07 -22.45
N ILE A 47 -2.48 -16.95 -21.79
CA ILE A 47 -1.51 -17.86 -22.42
C ILE A 47 -2.21 -19.18 -22.81
N ALA A 48 -2.96 -19.78 -21.88
CA ALA A 48 -3.52 -21.12 -22.01
C ALA A 48 -4.60 -21.24 -23.10
N LEU A 49 -5.49 -20.26 -23.22
CA LEU A 49 -6.66 -20.36 -24.09
C LEU A 49 -6.51 -19.54 -25.37
N PRO A 50 -6.69 -20.13 -26.57
CA PRO A 50 -6.68 -19.38 -27.82
C PRO A 50 -7.95 -18.54 -27.98
N GLY A 51 -7.85 -17.48 -28.79
CA GLY A 51 -8.97 -16.61 -29.12
C GLY A 51 -9.35 -15.60 -28.04
N ALA A 52 -10.48 -14.95 -28.23
CA ALA A 52 -11.09 -14.02 -27.26
C ALA A 52 -12.30 -14.72 -26.60
N PRO A 53 -12.69 -14.30 -25.39
CA PRO A 53 -13.90 -14.82 -24.76
C PRO A 53 -15.17 -14.54 -25.58
N PRO A 54 -16.25 -15.31 -25.39
CA PRO A 54 -17.54 -14.99 -25.98
C PRO A 54 -17.94 -13.55 -25.62
N ARG A 55 -18.44 -12.80 -26.60
CA ARG A 55 -18.86 -11.40 -26.41
C ARG A 55 -17.76 -10.50 -25.84
N ALA A 56 -16.49 -10.76 -26.16
CA ALA A 56 -15.34 -10.01 -25.66
C ALA A 56 -15.49 -8.49 -25.76
N ARG A 57 -16.12 -7.96 -26.81
CA ARG A 57 -16.39 -6.51 -26.95
C ARG A 57 -17.34 -5.98 -25.88
N LEU A 58 -18.44 -6.68 -25.62
CA LEU A 58 -19.41 -6.30 -24.59
C LEU A 58 -18.75 -6.38 -23.21
N VAL A 59 -18.07 -7.49 -22.91
CA VAL A 59 -17.39 -7.66 -21.63
C VAL A 59 -16.28 -6.63 -21.45
N GLY A 60 -15.50 -6.35 -22.50
CA GLY A 60 -14.49 -5.29 -22.51
C GLY A 60 -15.10 -3.91 -22.25
N ALA A 61 -16.24 -3.59 -22.88
CA ALA A 61 -16.95 -2.33 -22.63
C ALA A 61 -17.46 -2.23 -21.18
N LEU A 62 -17.98 -3.32 -20.61
CA LEU A 62 -18.38 -3.38 -19.20
C LEU A 62 -17.19 -3.21 -18.25
N LEU A 63 -16.03 -3.79 -18.56
CA LEU A 63 -14.79 -3.60 -17.80
C LEU A 63 -14.32 -2.14 -17.84
N VAL A 64 -14.36 -1.50 -19.01
CA VAL A 64 -14.03 -0.07 -19.17
C VAL A 64 -15.01 0.80 -18.37
N GLY A 65 -16.32 0.53 -18.44
CA GLY A 65 -17.30 1.21 -17.60
C GLY A 65 -17.03 0.99 -16.11
N GLY A 66 -16.66 -0.24 -15.72
CA GLY A 66 -16.24 -0.57 -14.37
C GLY A 66 -15.01 0.22 -13.91
N VAL A 67 -14.00 0.42 -14.77
CA VAL A 67 -12.84 1.28 -14.49
C VAL A 67 -13.30 2.70 -14.17
N VAL A 68 -14.20 3.28 -14.98
CA VAL A 68 -14.70 4.63 -14.75
C VAL A 68 -15.43 4.73 -13.41
N VAL A 69 -16.33 3.79 -13.13
CA VAL A 69 -17.05 3.76 -11.84
C VAL A 69 -16.08 3.58 -10.67
N LYS A 70 -15.09 2.70 -10.81
CA LYS A 70 -14.06 2.47 -9.80
C LYS A 70 -13.24 3.72 -9.49
N LEU A 71 -12.85 4.48 -10.52
CA LEU A 71 -12.15 5.76 -10.35
C LEU A 71 -13.03 6.81 -9.68
N LEU A 72 -14.32 6.88 -10.01
CA LEU A 72 -15.27 7.78 -9.34
C LEU A 72 -15.45 7.42 -7.86
N LEU A 73 -15.52 6.13 -7.54
CA LEU A 73 -15.58 5.64 -6.15
C LEU A 73 -14.28 5.97 -5.41
N ALA A 74 -13.12 5.76 -6.02
CA ALA A 74 -11.82 6.10 -5.46
C ALA A 74 -11.68 7.61 -5.18
N TRP A 75 -12.13 8.44 -6.12
CA TRP A 75 -12.10 9.90 -5.96
C TRP A 75 -13.08 10.40 -4.88
N SER A 76 -14.19 9.69 -4.68
CA SER A 76 -15.20 10.03 -3.68
C SER A 76 -14.85 9.52 -2.27
N ALA A 77 -13.85 8.64 -2.16
CA ALA A 77 -13.43 8.08 -0.88
C ALA A 77 -12.82 9.19 0.00
N PRO A 78 -13.04 9.14 1.33
CA PRO A 78 -12.32 9.95 2.28
C PRO A 78 -10.81 9.81 2.12
N ALA A 79 -10.15 10.88 2.48
CA ALA A 79 -8.72 10.99 2.53
C ALA A 79 -8.17 10.18 3.72
N TYR A 80 -8.08 8.85 3.60
CA TYR A 80 -7.61 7.97 4.66
C TYR A 80 -6.12 8.10 4.99
N GLY A 81 -5.76 7.69 6.21
CA GLY A 81 -4.39 7.64 6.71
C GLY A 81 -3.89 8.95 7.31
N LEU A 82 -2.65 8.93 7.76
CA LEU A 82 -1.97 10.06 8.40
C LEU A 82 -0.90 10.63 7.47
N LEU A 83 -0.73 11.95 7.50
CA LEU A 83 0.40 12.61 6.84
C LEU A 83 1.67 12.30 7.63
N ALA A 84 2.64 11.68 6.98
CA ALA A 84 3.87 11.24 7.60
C ALA A 84 5.06 12.10 7.16
N GLU A 85 5.79 12.62 8.13
CA GLU A 85 7.01 13.41 7.97
C GLU A 85 8.22 12.59 8.41
N TYR A 86 9.04 12.11 7.48
CA TYR A 86 10.26 11.39 7.81
C TYR A 86 11.48 12.29 7.70
N ARG A 87 12.42 12.15 8.64
CA ARG A 87 13.67 12.92 8.72
C ARG A 87 14.84 11.97 8.93
N SER A 88 15.83 11.99 8.04
CA SER A 88 17.08 11.24 8.23
C SER A 88 18.00 12.00 9.19
N GLY A 89 18.45 11.40 10.29
CA GLY A 89 19.36 12.07 11.25
C GLY A 89 18.71 12.61 12.53
N GLY A 90 17.41 12.39 12.75
CA GLY A 90 16.72 12.77 13.99
C GLY A 90 15.62 13.83 13.80
N SER A 91 15.06 14.33 14.91
CA SER A 91 13.88 15.24 14.91
C SER A 91 14.13 16.59 14.26
N GLU A 92 15.35 17.11 14.38
CA GLU A 92 15.76 18.43 13.84
C GLU A 92 16.26 18.34 12.40
N ALA A 93 16.39 17.14 11.85
CA ALA A 93 16.94 16.98 10.51
C ALA A 93 15.94 17.41 9.42
N ARG A 94 16.46 17.60 8.20
CA ARG A 94 15.65 18.02 7.07
C ARG A 94 14.58 16.97 6.74
N LEU A 95 13.37 17.43 6.44
CA LEU A 95 12.29 16.58 5.94
C LEU A 95 12.69 15.90 4.62
N GLU A 96 12.46 14.60 4.55
CA GLU A 96 12.69 13.80 3.34
C GLU A 96 11.65 14.11 2.26
N ARG A 97 12.13 14.28 1.02
CA ARG A 97 11.29 14.60 -0.14
C ARG A 97 10.39 13.41 -0.49
N SER A 98 9.11 13.70 -0.74
CA SER A 98 8.15 12.71 -1.23
C SER A 98 8.40 12.34 -2.70
N THR A 99 8.33 11.05 -3.01
CA THR A 99 8.25 10.52 -4.38
C THR A 99 6.81 10.34 -4.85
N GLU A 100 5.87 10.19 -3.91
CA GLU A 100 4.46 9.88 -4.19
C GLU A 100 3.57 11.15 -4.25
N TRP A 101 3.94 12.23 -3.55
CA TRP A 101 3.04 13.38 -3.29
C TRP A 101 3.65 14.74 -3.61
N ARG A 102 4.10 14.96 -4.85
CA ARG A 102 4.83 16.18 -5.23
C ARG A 102 4.01 17.46 -5.40
N GLY A 103 2.69 17.35 -5.46
CA GLY A 103 1.81 18.46 -5.79
C GLY A 103 0.93 18.95 -4.64
N THR A 104 0.98 18.34 -3.45
CA THR A 104 0.01 18.65 -2.40
C THR A 104 0.37 19.89 -1.57
N GLY A 105 1.57 20.45 -1.74
CA GLY A 105 2.07 21.57 -0.93
C GLY A 105 2.22 21.24 0.56
N ALA A 106 1.90 20.00 0.95
CA ALA A 106 2.04 19.51 2.31
C ALA A 106 3.51 19.21 2.58
N ASN A 107 4.01 19.68 3.71
CA ASN A 107 5.32 19.28 4.25
C ASN A 107 5.26 17.83 4.75
N ALA A 108 4.99 16.87 3.87
CA ALA A 108 4.87 15.45 4.18
C ALA A 108 5.73 14.62 3.21
N THR A 109 6.30 13.53 3.72
CA THR A 109 7.06 12.56 2.93
C THR A 109 6.13 11.53 2.27
N ARG A 110 5.07 11.09 2.96
CA ARG A 110 4.08 10.12 2.44
C ARG A 110 2.78 10.16 3.26
N VAL A 111 1.84 9.29 2.89
CA VAL A 111 0.64 9.00 3.67
C VAL A 111 0.72 7.56 4.17
N ASP A 112 0.55 7.36 5.47
CA ASP A 112 0.53 6.03 6.07
C ASP A 112 -0.89 5.67 6.51
N PRO A 113 -1.48 4.57 6.01
CA PRO A 113 -2.85 4.19 6.34
C PRO A 113 -2.99 3.70 7.78
N ALA A 114 -1.89 3.21 8.37
CA ALA A 114 -1.85 2.63 9.69
C ALA A 114 -0.51 2.94 10.36
N LEU A 115 -0.48 2.83 11.69
CA LEU A 115 0.73 2.89 12.49
C LEU A 115 1.01 1.50 13.10
N ASP A 116 1.50 0.59 12.28
CA ASP A 116 1.91 -0.77 12.68
C ASP A 116 3.20 -1.10 11.92
N PHE A 117 4.31 -0.59 12.42
CA PHE A 117 5.62 -0.69 11.78
C PHE A 117 6.58 -1.50 12.65
N ARG A 118 7.07 -2.61 12.10
CA ARG A 118 8.01 -3.52 12.77
C ARG A 118 9.23 -3.76 11.89
N GLY A 119 10.36 -3.18 12.27
CA GLY A 119 11.62 -3.34 11.58
C GLY A 119 11.62 -2.82 10.14
N ASP A 120 11.62 -3.72 9.17
CA ASP A 120 11.67 -3.44 7.72
C ASP A 120 10.32 -2.97 7.13
N GLU A 121 9.26 -2.98 7.92
CA GLU A 121 7.96 -2.39 7.55
C GLU A 121 7.98 -0.85 7.56
N PHE A 122 8.97 -0.22 8.22
CA PHE A 122 9.13 1.22 8.12
C PHE A 122 9.51 1.62 6.68
N PRO A 123 8.84 2.61 6.07
CA PRO A 123 9.03 2.98 4.67
C PRO A 123 10.30 3.83 4.44
N LEU A 124 11.46 3.31 4.82
CA LEU A 124 12.76 4.03 4.83
C LEU A 124 13.53 3.95 3.51
N HIS A 125 12.82 3.77 2.39
CA HIS A 125 13.37 3.70 1.03
C HIS A 125 14.22 4.93 0.63
N PHE A 126 14.13 6.06 1.34
CA PHE A 126 15.04 7.20 1.15
C PHE A 126 16.50 6.89 1.58
N PHE A 127 16.74 5.88 2.42
CA PHE A 127 18.09 5.38 2.71
C PHE A 127 18.73 4.61 1.54
N ASN A 128 17.98 4.32 0.48
CA ASN A 128 18.53 3.78 -0.76
C ASN A 128 19.11 4.87 -1.69
N ASP A 129 19.04 6.15 -1.29
CA ASP A 129 19.70 7.26 -2.00
C ASP A 129 21.22 7.03 -2.10
N ALA A 130 21.69 6.75 -3.32
CA ALA A 130 23.06 6.41 -3.65
C ALA A 130 24.05 7.58 -3.46
N ARG A 131 23.58 8.80 -3.22
CA ARG A 131 24.43 9.98 -3.05
C ARG A 131 24.68 10.26 -1.58
N ARG A 132 23.61 10.18 -0.78
CA ARG A 132 23.65 10.51 0.65
C ARG A 132 24.06 9.34 1.52
N PHE A 133 23.63 8.13 1.16
CA PHE A 133 23.74 6.97 2.04
C PHE A 133 24.53 5.82 1.41
N ASN A 134 25.38 6.08 0.40
CA ASN A 134 26.16 5.01 -0.24
C ASN A 134 27.35 4.51 0.59
N TYR A 135 27.01 3.80 1.64
CA TYR A 135 27.92 3.16 2.57
C TYR A 135 28.18 1.72 2.14
N PHE A 136 29.38 1.45 1.62
CA PHE A 136 29.80 0.14 1.10
C PHE A 136 31.08 -0.40 1.77
N SER A 137 31.80 0.41 2.56
CA SER A 137 32.96 -0.05 3.33
C SER A 137 32.57 -0.50 4.73
N ALA A 138 33.34 -1.44 5.31
CA ALA A 138 33.09 -1.96 6.66
C ALA A 138 33.24 -0.91 7.77
N SER A 139 33.97 0.19 7.50
CA SER A 139 34.13 1.32 8.42
C SER A 139 32.98 2.32 8.37
N GLN A 140 32.07 2.21 7.40
CA GLN A 140 30.92 3.09 7.25
C GLN A 140 29.70 2.55 8.02
N PRO A 141 28.78 3.43 8.44
CA PRO A 141 27.60 3.01 9.16
C PRO A 141 26.72 2.11 8.28
N ARG A 142 26.09 1.10 8.90
CA ARG A 142 25.11 0.27 8.21
C ARG A 142 23.84 1.07 7.95
N ARG A 143 23.31 1.01 6.73
CA ARG A 143 22.15 1.83 6.31
C ARG A 143 20.87 1.52 7.09
N ASP A 144 20.66 0.25 7.43
CA ASP A 144 19.53 -0.23 8.24
C ASP A 144 19.61 0.24 9.70
N LEU A 145 20.76 0.75 10.13
CA LEU A 145 21.00 1.30 11.46
C LEU A 145 21.18 2.82 11.48
N LEU A 146 20.81 3.52 10.40
CA LEU A 146 20.86 4.97 10.38
C LEU A 146 19.76 5.57 11.29
N PRO A 147 20.04 6.67 11.98
CA PRO A 147 19.03 7.36 12.79
C PRO A 147 17.97 7.99 11.91
N PHE A 148 16.70 7.92 12.34
CA PHE A 148 15.61 8.68 11.73
C PHE A 148 14.58 9.07 12.78
N ALA A 149 13.80 10.10 12.46
CA ALA A 149 12.61 10.46 13.18
C ALA A 149 11.42 10.55 12.23
N ALA A 150 10.23 10.33 12.76
CA ALA A 150 8.99 10.40 12.04
C ALA A 150 7.91 11.10 12.88
N ARG A 151 7.08 11.89 12.20
CA ARG A 151 5.89 12.52 12.78
C ARG A 151 4.69 12.22 11.90
N TRP A 152 3.62 11.71 12.49
CA TRP A 152 2.35 11.46 11.82
C TRP A 152 1.29 12.40 12.36
N THR A 153 0.53 13.02 11.46
CA THR A 153 -0.55 13.96 11.81
C THR A 153 -1.81 13.64 11.01
N GLY A 154 -2.95 13.85 11.63
CA GLY A 154 -4.26 13.61 11.03
C GLY A 154 -5.37 13.66 12.06
N GLN A 155 -6.40 12.87 11.85
CA GLN A 155 -7.56 12.78 12.73
C GLN A 155 -7.94 11.31 12.98
N VAL A 156 -8.37 11.04 14.22
CA VAL A 156 -9.02 9.80 14.61
C VAL A 156 -10.54 10.01 14.60
N TRP A 157 -11.27 9.10 13.95
CA TRP A 157 -12.72 9.10 13.91
C TRP A 157 -13.30 8.29 15.07
N ALA A 158 -14.03 8.96 15.95
CA ALA A 158 -14.84 8.36 17.01
C ALA A 158 -16.31 8.33 16.54
N PRO A 159 -16.85 7.19 16.07
CA PRO A 159 -18.22 7.15 15.56
C PRO A 159 -19.27 7.42 16.65
N ASN A 160 -18.97 7.02 17.89
CA ASN A 160 -19.81 7.24 19.06
C ASN A 160 -19.06 8.08 20.09
N GLY A 161 -19.81 8.73 20.98
CA GLY A 161 -19.23 9.37 22.15
C GLY A 161 -18.99 8.34 23.26
N GLY A 162 -17.85 8.41 23.93
CA GLY A 162 -17.56 7.58 25.11
C GLY A 162 -16.08 7.40 25.38
N ARG A 163 -15.78 6.40 26.22
CA ARG A 163 -14.42 6.06 26.61
C ARG A 163 -13.70 5.34 25.48
N TYR A 164 -12.53 5.83 25.10
CA TYR A 164 -11.61 5.16 24.19
C TYR A 164 -10.30 4.81 24.90
N ARG A 165 -9.70 3.71 24.49
CA ARG A 165 -8.39 3.23 24.96
C ARG A 165 -7.42 3.24 23.80
N PHE A 166 -6.19 3.65 24.06
CA PHE A 166 -5.09 3.64 23.12
C PHE A 166 -3.88 2.92 23.72
N ALA A 167 -3.16 2.18 22.88
CA ALA A 167 -1.86 1.60 23.20
C ALA A 167 -0.80 2.19 22.28
N LEU A 168 0.27 2.72 22.86
CA LEU A 168 1.49 3.09 22.16
C LEU A 168 2.56 2.07 22.48
N GLU A 169 2.97 1.29 21.49
CA GLU A 169 4.03 0.29 21.60
C GLU A 169 5.25 0.74 20.80
N ALA A 170 6.40 0.94 21.45
CA ALA A 170 7.61 1.41 20.78
C ALA A 170 8.89 0.97 21.51
N ASN A 171 10.00 0.88 20.77
CA ASN A 171 11.35 0.80 21.34
C ASN A 171 12.17 2.10 21.14
N GLY A 172 11.62 3.07 20.43
CA GLY A 172 12.21 4.39 20.26
C GLY A 172 11.60 5.39 21.22
N GLN A 173 12.13 6.62 21.20
CA GLN A 173 11.41 7.73 21.82
C GLN A 173 10.12 7.95 21.04
N ALA A 174 8.97 7.78 21.66
CA ALA A 174 7.68 7.91 21.01
C ALA A 174 6.69 8.69 21.86
N THR A 175 5.82 9.48 21.23
CA THR A 175 4.70 10.14 21.90
C THR A 175 3.43 10.00 21.08
N LEU A 176 2.30 9.83 21.77
CA LEU A 176 0.96 9.82 21.16
C LEU A 176 0.14 10.93 21.81
N THR A 177 -0.41 11.81 20.98
CA THR A 177 -1.23 12.94 21.41
C THR A 177 -2.60 12.84 20.76
N VAL A 178 -3.63 12.80 21.59
CA VAL A 178 -5.04 13.01 21.24
C VAL A 178 -5.60 13.94 22.32
N PRO A 179 -6.45 14.94 22.02
CA PRO A 179 -6.99 15.84 23.02
C PRO A 179 -7.66 15.09 24.18
N GLY A 180 -7.24 15.38 25.41
CA GLY A 180 -7.76 14.72 26.61
C GLY A 180 -7.20 13.30 26.86
N LEU A 181 -6.23 12.85 26.09
CA LEU A 181 -5.57 11.55 26.30
C LEU A 181 -4.68 11.56 27.53
N VAL A 182 -5.01 10.71 28.48
CA VAL A 182 -4.32 10.60 29.77
C VAL A 182 -3.73 9.20 29.91
N GLY A 183 -2.40 9.15 30.06
CA GLY A 183 -1.65 7.94 30.39
C GLY A 183 -1.74 7.58 31.87
N PRO A 184 -1.05 6.50 32.32
CA PRO A 184 -1.20 5.96 33.67
C PRO A 184 -0.76 6.92 34.78
N ARG A 185 0.08 7.91 34.45
CA ARG A 185 0.64 8.91 35.37
C ARG A 185 0.00 10.29 35.25
N GLY A 186 -1.10 10.44 34.50
CA GLY A 186 -1.71 11.76 34.26
C GLY A 186 -1.10 12.56 33.12
N GLU A 187 -0.08 12.02 32.45
CA GLU A 187 0.64 12.66 31.33
C GLU A 187 0.28 12.02 29.98
N PRO A 188 0.48 12.70 28.83
CA PRO A 188 0.31 12.07 27.52
C PRO A 188 1.16 10.80 27.40
N PRO A 189 0.65 9.73 26.75
CA PRO A 189 1.41 8.50 26.59
C PRO A 189 2.71 8.74 25.81
N ALA A 190 3.82 8.44 26.46
CA ALA A 190 5.16 8.59 25.93
C ALA A 190 6.04 7.41 26.32
N VAL A 191 6.88 6.98 25.37
CA VAL A 191 7.99 6.06 25.57
C VAL A 191 9.25 6.91 25.46
N THR A 192 10.02 7.09 26.53
CA THR A 192 11.13 8.06 26.54
C THR A 192 12.45 7.44 26.10
N SER A 193 12.71 6.18 26.43
CA SER A 193 13.89 5.43 25.98
C SER A 193 13.74 3.96 26.32
N GLY A 194 14.04 3.05 25.37
CA GLY A 194 14.14 1.64 25.67
C GLY A 194 14.72 0.83 24.52
N GLN A 195 15.88 0.19 24.71
CA GLN A 195 16.36 -0.82 23.74
C GLN A 195 15.38 -2.00 23.56
N ARG A 196 14.38 -2.12 24.44
CA ARG A 196 13.30 -3.10 24.37
C ARG A 196 11.98 -2.39 24.08
N VAL A 197 11.10 -3.10 23.36
CA VAL A 197 9.73 -2.66 23.10
C VAL A 197 9.00 -2.49 24.44
N GLN A 198 8.38 -1.31 24.61
CA GLN A 198 7.54 -0.95 25.74
C GLN A 198 6.14 -0.59 25.23
N GLU A 199 5.12 -0.96 26.01
CA GLU A 199 3.74 -0.57 25.74
C GLU A 199 3.24 0.38 26.83
N VAL A 200 2.61 1.48 26.39
CA VAL A 200 1.95 2.44 27.27
C VAL A 200 0.47 2.51 26.91
N LEU A 201 -0.38 2.20 27.90
CA LEU A 201 -1.83 2.29 27.78
C LEU A 201 -2.32 3.66 28.25
N ALA A 202 -3.20 4.27 27.47
CA ALA A 202 -3.87 5.52 27.79
C ALA A 202 -5.37 5.42 27.51
N HIS A 203 -6.15 6.31 28.12
CA HIS A 203 -7.57 6.42 27.87
C HIS A 203 -8.01 7.88 27.78
N VAL A 204 -9.16 8.09 27.15
CA VAL A 204 -9.76 9.40 26.92
C VAL A 204 -11.27 9.26 26.77
N GLU A 205 -12.02 10.25 27.23
CA GLU A 205 -13.43 10.41 26.87
C GLU A 205 -13.51 11.27 25.60
N LEU A 206 -13.93 10.68 24.48
CA LEU A 206 -14.08 11.38 23.21
C LEU A 206 -15.56 11.57 22.88
N PRO A 207 -16.02 12.78 22.58
CA PRO A 207 -17.29 12.98 21.89
C PRO A 207 -17.32 12.27 20.53
N ALA A 208 -18.51 11.96 20.00
CA ALA A 208 -18.62 11.50 18.63
C ALA A 208 -18.08 12.57 17.66
N GLY A 209 -17.24 12.19 16.70
CA GLY A 209 -16.67 13.11 15.72
C GLY A 209 -15.23 12.79 15.34
N LEU A 210 -14.54 13.83 14.85
CA LEU A 210 -13.16 13.78 14.41
C LEU A 210 -12.29 14.51 15.40
N HIS A 211 -11.23 13.85 15.86
CA HIS A 211 -10.29 14.41 16.86
C HIS A 211 -8.88 14.40 16.28
N PRO A 212 -8.09 15.47 16.45
CA PRO A 212 -6.72 15.47 15.96
C PRO A 212 -5.90 14.39 16.67
N ILE A 213 -5.03 13.72 15.91
CA ILE A 213 -4.07 12.76 16.41
C ILE A 213 -2.68 13.12 15.89
N GLU A 214 -1.71 13.11 16.79
CA GLU A 214 -0.30 13.24 16.46
C GLU A 214 0.50 12.12 17.10
N VAL A 215 1.38 11.51 16.31
CA VAL A 215 2.35 10.53 16.80
C VAL A 215 3.74 11.00 16.40
N ARG A 216 4.67 10.97 17.34
CA ARG A 216 6.10 11.20 17.08
C ARG A 216 6.88 9.96 17.43
N TYR A 217 7.92 9.69 16.65
CA TYR A 217 8.84 8.58 16.88
C TYR A 217 10.26 9.00 16.49
N ALA A 218 11.23 8.64 17.31
CA ALA A 218 12.64 8.66 16.97
C ALA A 218 13.21 7.27 17.19
N ARG A 219 13.86 6.72 16.16
CA ARG A 219 14.48 5.40 16.22
C ARG A 219 15.55 5.37 17.34
N PRO A 220 15.64 4.29 18.14
CA PRO A 220 16.74 4.13 19.10
C PRO A 220 18.08 3.97 18.37
N GLU A 221 19.19 4.35 19.00
CA GLU A 221 20.53 4.24 18.38
C GLU A 221 20.82 2.80 17.93
N GLU A 222 20.50 1.84 18.78
CA GLU A 222 20.72 0.42 18.56
C GLU A 222 19.38 -0.33 18.50
N GLY A 223 19.20 -1.13 17.44
CA GLY A 223 18.04 -1.99 17.26
C GLY A 223 17.21 -1.69 16.01
N MET A 224 16.38 -2.67 15.65
CA MET A 224 15.37 -2.54 14.60
C MET A 224 14.25 -1.63 15.10
N PRO A 225 13.79 -0.64 14.31
CA PRO A 225 12.74 0.27 14.75
C PRO A 225 11.42 -0.47 14.99
N TRP A 226 10.65 -0.05 15.99
CA TRP A 226 9.34 -0.61 16.31
C TRP A 226 8.41 0.50 16.76
N LEU A 227 7.25 0.60 16.11
CA LEU A 227 6.17 1.51 16.48
C LEU A 227 4.82 0.90 16.09
N VAL A 228 3.96 0.65 17.07
CA VAL A 228 2.58 0.25 16.84
C VAL A 228 1.65 1.10 17.67
N VAL A 229 0.58 1.61 17.06
CA VAL A 229 -0.49 2.32 17.74
C VAL A 229 -1.80 1.57 17.55
N ARG A 230 -2.38 1.15 18.67
CA ARG A 230 -3.66 0.44 18.70
C ARG A 230 -4.71 1.26 19.44
N GLY A 231 -5.98 1.03 19.10
CA GLY A 231 -7.09 1.66 19.81
C GLY A 231 -8.32 0.75 19.89
N ALA A 232 -9.20 1.08 20.83
CA ALA A 232 -10.49 0.43 21.01
C ALA A 232 -11.50 1.40 21.63
N GLU A 233 -12.78 1.20 21.33
CA GLU A 233 -13.90 1.80 22.06
C GLU A 233 -14.19 0.95 23.31
N GLY A 234 -14.39 1.61 24.45
CA GLY A 234 -14.64 0.98 25.74
C GLY A 234 -13.51 0.03 26.15
N ASP A 235 -13.89 -1.16 26.65
CA ASP A 235 -12.96 -2.24 27.03
C ASP A 235 -12.76 -3.29 25.93
N GLY A 236 -13.03 -2.92 24.67
CA GLY A 236 -12.80 -3.79 23.52
C GLY A 236 -11.34 -4.18 23.33
N ALA A 237 -11.11 -5.18 22.46
CA ALA A 237 -9.75 -5.58 22.08
C ALA A 237 -9.04 -4.43 21.34
N LEU A 238 -7.81 -4.13 21.75
CA LEU A 238 -6.97 -3.13 21.10
C LEU A 238 -6.53 -3.65 19.73
N LEU A 239 -6.97 -2.98 18.67
CA LEU A 239 -6.61 -3.30 17.29
C LEU A 239 -5.75 -2.19 16.69
N PRO A 240 -4.84 -2.49 15.74
CA PRO A 240 -4.10 -1.46 15.02
C PRO A 240 -5.04 -0.41 14.45
N LEU A 241 -4.70 0.86 14.65
CA LEU A 241 -5.45 1.95 14.06
C LEU A 241 -5.24 1.92 12.55
N THR A 242 -6.30 1.59 11.81
CA THR A 242 -6.33 1.44 10.35
C THR A 242 -7.55 2.20 9.79
N PRO A 243 -7.66 2.40 8.46
CA PRO A 243 -8.89 2.93 7.88
C PRO A 243 -10.08 2.02 8.24
N PRO A 244 -11.27 2.57 8.53
CA PRO A 244 -11.65 3.97 8.35
C PRO A 244 -11.38 4.89 9.57
N VAL A 245 -10.70 4.41 10.61
CA VAL A 245 -10.53 5.13 11.88
C VAL A 245 -9.53 6.29 11.75
N LEU A 246 -8.48 6.14 10.94
CA LEU A 246 -7.50 7.18 10.67
C LEU A 246 -7.80 7.91 9.36
N VAL A 247 -7.96 9.23 9.43
CA VAL A 247 -8.18 10.09 8.27
C VAL A 247 -7.28 11.32 8.30
N ARG A 248 -7.06 11.92 7.13
CA ARG A 248 -6.33 13.17 6.99
C ARG A 248 -7.19 14.35 7.45
N GLU A 249 -6.52 15.39 7.91
CA GLU A 249 -7.17 16.68 8.20
C GLU A 249 -7.97 17.18 7.00
N GLY A 250 -9.09 17.84 7.27
CA GLY A 250 -10.03 18.30 6.24
C GLY A 250 -11.08 17.27 5.83
N THR A 251 -10.96 16.01 6.27
CA THR A 251 -12.05 15.03 6.13
C THR A 251 -13.26 15.47 6.97
N SER A 252 -14.47 15.31 6.45
CA SER A 252 -15.70 15.64 7.18
C SER A 252 -16.43 14.40 7.68
N VAL A 253 -17.17 14.53 8.79
CA VAL A 253 -18.04 13.46 9.32
C VAL A 253 -19.06 13.00 8.27
N SER A 254 -19.58 13.92 7.46
CA SER A 254 -20.51 13.59 6.37
C SER A 254 -19.88 12.71 5.28
N ALA A 255 -18.59 12.91 4.97
CA ALA A 255 -17.86 12.09 4.02
C ALA A 255 -17.70 10.67 4.54
N LEU A 256 -17.35 10.52 5.82
CA LEU A 256 -17.25 9.21 6.50
C LEU A 256 -18.59 8.48 6.59
N ALA A 257 -19.68 9.20 6.86
CA ALA A 257 -21.02 8.61 6.87
C ALA A 257 -21.42 8.06 5.49
N ARG A 258 -21.12 8.79 4.40
CA ARG A 258 -21.36 8.32 3.02
C ARG A 258 -20.44 7.18 2.64
N ASP A 259 -19.21 7.16 3.16
CA ASP A 259 -18.19 6.19 2.80
C ASP A 259 -18.63 4.75 3.02
N ARG A 260 -19.40 4.46 4.07
CA ARG A 260 -19.92 3.12 4.32
C ARG A 260 -20.69 2.56 3.11
N PHE A 261 -21.44 3.41 2.42
CA PHE A 261 -22.18 3.01 1.22
C PHE A 261 -21.28 2.94 -0.02
N LEU A 262 -20.34 3.88 -0.16
CA LEU A 262 -19.38 3.88 -1.28
C LEU A 262 -18.47 2.66 -1.23
N GLY A 263 -17.96 2.31 -0.05
CA GLY A 263 -17.16 1.12 0.19
C GLY A 263 -17.91 -0.17 -0.12
N ALA A 264 -19.16 -0.28 0.33
CA ALA A 264 -20.01 -1.43 -0.03
C ALA A 264 -20.27 -1.50 -1.54
N GLY A 265 -20.52 -0.37 -2.19
CA GLY A 265 -20.67 -0.27 -3.65
C GLY A 265 -19.39 -0.70 -4.40
N ALA A 266 -18.22 -0.33 -3.89
CA ALA A 266 -16.94 -0.74 -4.46
C ALA A 266 -16.70 -2.25 -4.34
N MET A 267 -17.00 -2.84 -3.18
CA MET A 267 -16.93 -4.31 -3.01
C MET A 267 -17.91 -5.04 -3.94
N ALA A 268 -19.14 -4.53 -4.09
CA ALA A 268 -20.13 -5.10 -5.01
C ALA A 268 -19.68 -5.01 -6.48
N LEU A 269 -19.06 -3.89 -6.87
CA LEU A 269 -18.46 -3.72 -8.19
C LEU A 269 -17.35 -4.76 -8.42
N ASP A 270 -16.42 -4.90 -7.48
CA ASP A 270 -15.34 -5.90 -7.58
C ASP A 270 -15.87 -7.32 -7.71
N LEU A 271 -16.85 -7.70 -6.88
CA LEU A 271 -17.49 -9.02 -6.96
C LEU A 271 -18.15 -9.24 -8.33
N THR A 272 -18.83 -8.22 -8.86
CA THR A 272 -19.47 -8.28 -10.17
C THR A 272 -18.44 -8.45 -11.29
N ILE A 273 -17.34 -7.72 -11.24
CA ILE A 273 -16.27 -7.79 -12.23
C ILE A 273 -15.54 -9.13 -12.17
N LEU A 274 -15.23 -9.64 -10.96
CA LEU A 274 -14.65 -10.96 -10.79
C LEU A 274 -15.58 -12.07 -11.30
N GLY A 275 -16.88 -11.98 -11.01
CA GLY A 275 -17.89 -12.89 -11.55
C GLY A 275 -17.97 -12.84 -13.08
N LEU A 276 -17.92 -11.65 -13.67
CA LEU A 276 -17.92 -11.45 -15.12
C LEU A 276 -16.66 -12.05 -15.77
N LEU A 277 -15.48 -11.84 -15.18
CA LEU A 277 -14.22 -12.43 -15.65
C LEU A 277 -14.27 -13.97 -15.58
N LEU A 278 -14.80 -14.53 -14.49
CA LEU A 278 -14.97 -15.97 -14.33
C LEU A 278 -15.92 -16.57 -15.38
N LEU A 279 -17.06 -15.92 -15.63
CA LEU A 279 -18.01 -16.37 -16.67
C LEU A 279 -17.40 -16.28 -18.08
N ALA A 280 -16.65 -15.21 -18.37
CA ALA A 280 -15.94 -15.05 -19.63
C ALA A 280 -14.89 -16.15 -19.82
N LEU A 281 -14.17 -16.52 -18.76
CA LEU A 281 -13.21 -17.63 -18.74
C LEU A 281 -13.89 -18.97 -19.01
N ILE A 282 -14.97 -19.29 -18.29
CA ILE A 282 -15.74 -20.53 -18.50
C ILE A 282 -16.25 -20.60 -19.94
N GLY A 283 -16.79 -19.49 -20.46
CA GLY A 283 -17.26 -19.39 -21.84
C GLY A 283 -16.14 -19.62 -22.86
N GLN A 284 -14.96 -19.03 -22.64
CA GLN A 284 -13.82 -19.23 -23.52
C GLN A 284 -13.28 -20.67 -23.46
N ALA A 285 -13.20 -21.27 -22.27
CA ALA A 285 -12.76 -22.65 -22.10
C ALA A 285 -13.68 -23.64 -22.83
N ARG A 286 -15.01 -23.41 -22.78
CA ARG A 286 -15.99 -24.18 -23.55
C ARG A 286 -15.81 -24.03 -25.06
N GLN A 287 -15.64 -22.80 -25.55
CA GLN A 287 -15.39 -22.55 -26.98
C GLN A 287 -14.06 -23.11 -27.48
N ALA A 288 -13.01 -23.04 -26.65
CA ALA A 288 -11.72 -23.63 -26.96
C ALA A 288 -11.86 -25.15 -27.05
N SER A 289 -12.52 -25.78 -26.08
CA SER A 289 -12.74 -27.23 -26.08
C SER A 289 -13.55 -27.71 -27.29
N SER A 290 -14.56 -26.96 -27.73
CA SER A 290 -15.35 -27.33 -28.91
C SER A 290 -14.58 -27.18 -30.23
N ARG A 291 -13.70 -26.17 -30.34
CA ARG A 291 -12.82 -26.00 -31.52
C ARG A 291 -11.69 -27.02 -31.56
N VAL A 292 -11.24 -27.47 -30.40
CA VAL A 292 -10.17 -28.47 -30.28
C VAL A 292 -10.60 -29.83 -30.80
N ALA A 293 -11.88 -30.20 -30.74
CA ALA A 293 -12.32 -31.44 -31.40
C ALA A 293 -11.95 -31.49 -32.90
N ALA A 294 -11.65 -30.33 -33.51
CA ALA A 294 -11.20 -30.20 -34.89
C ALA A 294 -9.69 -29.88 -35.06
N ALA A 295 -8.94 -29.57 -33.99
CA ALA A 295 -7.53 -29.20 -34.05
C ALA A 295 -6.67 -30.26 -33.32
N GLY A 296 -5.50 -30.61 -33.85
CA GLY A 296 -4.64 -31.67 -33.29
C GLY A 296 -4.35 -31.50 -31.79
N SER A 297 -4.34 -32.61 -31.04
CA SER A 297 -4.24 -32.63 -29.57
C SER A 297 -2.94 -32.03 -29.01
N GLY A 298 -1.86 -32.00 -29.78
CA GLY A 298 -0.53 -31.54 -29.34
C GLY A 298 -0.46 -30.05 -28.98
N GLU A 299 -0.93 -29.16 -29.86
CA GLU A 299 -0.84 -27.70 -29.64
C GLU A 299 -1.64 -27.27 -28.39
N ARG A 300 -2.76 -27.97 -28.10
CA ARG A 300 -3.56 -27.69 -26.90
C ARG A 300 -2.81 -28.05 -25.63
N LEU A 301 -2.20 -29.24 -25.61
CA LEU A 301 -1.46 -29.71 -24.45
C LEU A 301 -0.32 -28.74 -24.16
N GLU A 302 0.45 -28.37 -25.19
CA GLU A 302 1.55 -27.41 -25.08
C GLU A 302 1.09 -26.06 -24.49
N ARG A 303 0.05 -25.43 -25.04
CA ARG A 303 -0.46 -24.15 -24.53
C ARG A 303 -1.00 -24.24 -23.10
N THR A 304 -1.71 -25.32 -22.80
CA THR A 304 -2.27 -25.53 -21.46
C THR A 304 -1.13 -25.70 -20.45
N LEU A 305 -0.12 -26.51 -20.78
CA LEU A 305 1.07 -26.68 -19.95
C LEU A 305 1.85 -25.38 -19.80
N LEU A 306 1.99 -24.57 -20.86
CA LEU A 306 2.65 -23.27 -20.79
C LEU A 306 1.91 -22.28 -19.88
N GLY A 307 0.57 -22.25 -19.96
CA GLY A 307 -0.24 -21.43 -19.08
C GLY A 307 -0.17 -21.89 -17.62
N LEU A 308 -0.25 -23.20 -17.38
CA LEU A 308 -0.07 -23.79 -16.05
C LEU A 308 1.33 -23.52 -15.50
N PHE A 309 2.35 -23.64 -16.33
CA PHE A 309 3.73 -23.31 -15.98
C PHE A 309 3.85 -21.83 -15.60
N ALA A 310 3.29 -20.91 -16.38
CA ALA A 310 3.32 -19.49 -16.05
C ALA A 310 2.62 -19.18 -14.72
N VAL A 311 1.45 -19.77 -14.48
CA VAL A 311 0.72 -19.62 -13.20
C VAL A 311 1.52 -20.21 -12.04
N ALA A 312 2.10 -21.41 -12.22
CA ALA A 312 2.89 -22.06 -11.19
C ALA A 312 4.18 -21.28 -10.88
N ALA A 313 4.91 -20.85 -11.91
CA ALA A 313 6.12 -20.05 -11.75
C ALA A 313 5.84 -18.73 -11.03
N LEU A 314 4.84 -17.96 -11.50
CA LEU A 314 4.44 -16.71 -10.85
C LEU A 314 3.90 -16.94 -9.43
N GLY A 315 3.16 -18.02 -9.21
CA GLY A 315 2.61 -18.39 -7.90
C GLY A 315 3.70 -18.77 -6.91
N VAL A 316 4.70 -19.55 -7.33
CA VAL A 316 5.86 -19.92 -6.50
C VAL A 316 6.67 -18.68 -6.15
N GLU A 317 6.97 -17.83 -7.13
CA GLU A 317 7.69 -16.58 -6.89
C GLU A 317 6.93 -15.66 -5.92
N LEU A 318 5.60 -15.56 -6.05
CA LEU A 318 4.77 -14.79 -5.14
C LEU A 318 4.77 -15.36 -3.71
N VAL A 319 4.73 -16.68 -3.55
CA VAL A 319 4.81 -17.31 -2.21
C VAL A 319 6.17 -17.08 -1.59
N ASN A 320 7.25 -17.24 -2.37
CA ASN A 320 8.62 -17.06 -1.89
C ASN A 320 8.91 -15.60 -1.50
N HIS A 321 8.39 -14.64 -2.24
CA HIS A 321 8.65 -13.20 -2.04
C HIS A 321 7.48 -12.44 -1.40
N GLY A 322 6.40 -13.12 -1.03
CA GLY A 322 5.21 -12.49 -0.45
C GLY A 322 5.48 -11.73 0.85
N HIS A 323 6.51 -12.17 1.59
CA HIS A 323 6.99 -11.50 2.79
C HIS A 323 7.58 -10.10 2.54
N LEU A 324 7.97 -9.78 1.30
CA LEU A 324 8.50 -8.45 0.92
C LEU A 324 7.40 -7.45 0.56
N VAL A 325 6.15 -7.90 0.38
CA VAL A 325 5.04 -7.03 -0.02
C VAL A 325 4.78 -6.00 1.08
N GLY A 326 4.85 -4.71 0.71
CA GLY A 326 4.64 -3.60 1.64
C GLY A 326 5.84 -3.28 2.54
N ARG A 327 6.99 -3.95 2.36
CA ARG A 327 8.21 -3.71 3.14
C ARG A 327 9.21 -2.86 2.38
N ALA A 328 9.99 -2.07 3.11
CA ALA A 328 11.12 -1.36 2.53
C ALA A 328 12.38 -2.22 2.64
N THR A 329 12.90 -2.67 1.49
CA THR A 329 14.21 -3.31 1.46
C THR A 329 15.28 -2.23 1.45
N ILE A 330 16.02 -2.07 2.55
CA ILE A 330 17.19 -1.19 2.59
C ILE A 330 18.37 -1.97 1.99
N LEU A 331 18.85 -1.52 0.83
CA LEU A 331 19.97 -2.14 0.14
C LEU A 331 21.29 -1.72 0.80
N SER A 332 22.23 -2.64 0.93
CA SER A 332 23.61 -2.29 1.33
C SER A 332 24.29 -1.49 0.22
N GLY A 333 25.29 -0.66 0.57
CA GLY A 333 26.05 0.04 -0.45
C GLY A 333 26.80 -0.89 -1.37
N GLY A 334 26.82 -0.55 -2.66
CA GLY A 334 27.33 -1.41 -3.72
C GLY A 334 26.40 -2.56 -4.13
N ASN A 335 25.32 -2.85 -3.37
CA ASN A 335 24.37 -3.91 -3.69
C ASN A 335 23.12 -3.45 -4.46
N ASP A 336 23.07 -2.19 -4.86
CA ASP A 336 22.17 -1.72 -5.93
C ASP A 336 22.92 -1.87 -7.27
N TRP A 337 23.06 -3.11 -7.74
CA TRP A 337 23.96 -3.47 -8.86
C TRP A 337 23.63 -2.77 -10.17
N LEU A 338 22.42 -2.21 -10.28
CA LEU A 338 21.96 -1.45 -11.44
C LEU A 338 21.54 -0.02 -11.06
N ALA A 339 21.82 0.39 -9.82
CA ALA A 339 21.42 1.67 -9.24
C ALA A 339 19.94 2.00 -9.51
N TYR A 340 19.09 0.96 -9.63
CA TYR A 340 17.74 1.13 -10.17
C TYR A 340 16.89 1.97 -9.23
N GLU A 341 17.00 1.74 -7.93
CA GLU A 341 16.22 2.49 -6.96
C GLU A 341 16.78 3.90 -6.79
N GLY A 342 18.12 4.03 -6.71
CA GLY A 342 18.78 5.34 -6.65
C GLY A 342 18.45 6.22 -7.86
N PHE A 343 18.61 5.70 -9.07
CA PHE A 343 18.31 6.42 -10.32
C PHE A 343 16.83 6.58 -10.57
N ALA A 344 15.97 5.59 -10.28
CA ALA A 344 14.53 5.80 -10.39
C ALA A 344 14.07 6.90 -9.44
N ARG A 345 14.59 6.93 -8.21
CA ARG A 345 14.29 8.00 -7.25
C ARG A 345 14.78 9.35 -7.72
N ASP A 346 15.96 9.42 -8.32
CA ASP A 346 16.53 10.66 -8.86
C ASP A 346 15.76 11.15 -10.11
N VAL A 347 15.47 10.26 -11.07
CA VAL A 347 14.61 10.54 -12.23
C VAL A 347 13.25 11.03 -11.81
N LEU A 348 12.69 10.40 -10.77
CA LEU A 348 11.51 10.94 -10.14
C LEU A 348 11.88 12.34 -9.63
N LEU A 349 12.71 12.51 -8.59
CA LEU A 349 12.83 13.75 -7.80
C LEU A 349 13.31 14.97 -8.58
N ASP A 350 14.22 14.74 -9.50
CA ASP A 350 15.00 15.77 -10.16
C ASP A 350 14.75 15.75 -11.70
N GLY A 351 14.24 14.64 -12.25
CA GLY A 351 13.73 14.55 -13.63
C GLY A 351 14.56 13.60 -14.51
N PRO A 352 14.02 13.15 -15.66
CA PRO A 352 14.63 12.09 -16.48
C PRO A 352 15.94 12.48 -17.17
N LEU A 353 16.28 13.76 -17.21
CA LEU A 353 17.53 14.29 -17.79
C LEU A 353 18.53 14.73 -16.73
N LEU A 354 18.19 14.57 -15.45
CA LEU A 354 19.12 14.76 -14.36
C LEU A 354 19.63 13.38 -13.95
N SER A 355 20.95 13.28 -13.85
CA SER A 355 21.59 12.19 -13.15
C SER A 355 22.06 12.80 -11.87
N GLU A 356 21.58 12.27 -10.77
CA GLU A 356 22.09 12.64 -9.48
C GLU A 356 21.86 14.16 -9.32
N GLY A 357 20.63 14.65 -9.45
CA GLY A 357 20.26 16.09 -9.32
C GLY A 357 21.10 17.09 -10.15
N ARG A 358 21.86 16.63 -11.15
CA ARG A 358 22.75 17.41 -12.01
C ARG A 358 22.47 17.08 -13.46
N ALA A 359 22.78 18.01 -14.36
CA ALA A 359 22.67 17.74 -15.79
C ALA A 359 23.63 16.61 -16.19
N LEU A 360 23.22 15.75 -17.12
CA LEU A 360 24.06 14.69 -17.65
C LEU A 360 25.42 15.25 -18.13
N GLY A 361 26.52 14.71 -17.59
CA GLY A 361 27.88 15.12 -17.93
C GLY A 361 28.56 16.12 -16.98
N GLN A 362 27.93 16.46 -15.85
CA GLN A 362 28.48 17.26 -14.74
C GLN A 362 28.57 16.45 -13.44
#